data_AF-A0A2H9PTD8-F1
#
_entry.id   AF-A0A2H9PTD8-F1
#
_cell.length_a   1.000
_cell.length_b   1.000
_cell.length_c   1.000
_cell.angle_alpha   90.00
_cell.angle_beta   90.00
_cell.angle_gamma   90.00
#
_symmetry.space_group_name_H-M   'P 1'
#
loop_
_entity.id
_entity.type
_entity.pdbx_description
1 polymer ?
#
loop_
_entity_poly.entity_id
_entity_poly.type
_entity_poly.pdbx_seq_one_letter_code
_entity_poly.pdbx_strand_id
1 'polypeptide(L)'
;KVFKDMLEDLIGTRGAYVLDTKLNILGKVPITELQTTIKSLKSGVHAIVFDGSIDRDLVRIAEKTTIKYVVAMDSKIKPSDTRIIILTSSDL
;
A
#
# COMPACT_ATOMS: atom_id res chain seq x y z
N LYS A 1 -6.45 12.82 5.49
CA LYS A 1 -7.28 13.23 4.33
C LYS A 1 -6.79 12.57 3.06
N VAL A 2 -5.62 12.92 2.51
CA VAL A 2 -5.10 12.36 1.24
C VAL A 2 -5.22 10.83 1.11
N PHE A 3 -4.72 10.04 2.07
CA PHE A 3 -4.83 8.57 2.00
C PHE A 3 -6.26 8.04 2.13
N LYS A 4 -7.12 8.75 2.88
CA LYS A 4 -8.52 8.36 3.09
C LYS A 4 -9.32 8.57 1.81
N ASP A 5 -9.17 9.74 1.20
CA ASP A 5 -9.84 10.07 -0.07
C ASP A 5 -9.40 9.07 -1.18
N MET A 6 -8.10 8.77 -1.26
CA MET A 6 -7.56 7.77 -2.19
C MET A 6 -8.08 6.35 -1.92
N LEU A 7 -8.22 5.97 -0.64
CA LEU A 7 -8.74 4.65 -0.27
C LEU A 7 -10.21 4.56 -0.66
N GLU A 8 -11.03 5.57 -0.34
CA GLU A 8 -12.45 5.65 -0.70
C GLU A 8 -12.66 5.55 -2.22
N ASP A 9 -11.83 6.22 -3.03
CA ASP A 9 -11.85 6.12 -4.49
C ASP A 9 -11.50 4.71 -5.02
N LEU A 10 -10.78 3.91 -4.23
CA LEU A 10 -10.42 2.54 -4.59
C LEU A 10 -11.46 1.51 -4.15
N ILE A 11 -12.30 1.83 -3.16
CA ILE A 11 -13.32 0.92 -2.61
C ILE A 11 -14.22 0.41 -3.75
N GLY A 12 -14.28 -0.91 -3.89
CA GLY A 12 -15.08 -1.59 -4.91
C GLY A 12 -14.38 -1.77 -6.24
N THR A 13 -13.20 -1.15 -6.45
CA THR A 13 -12.42 -1.31 -7.68
C THR A 13 -11.33 -2.37 -7.58
N ARG A 14 -10.97 -2.83 -6.36
CA ARG A 14 -9.83 -3.74 -6.10
C ARG A 14 -8.52 -3.25 -6.73
N GLY A 15 -8.39 -1.92 -6.85
CA GLY A 15 -7.20 -1.27 -7.35
C GLY A 15 -6.22 -0.93 -6.23
N ALA A 16 -5.01 -0.57 -6.64
CA ALA A 16 -3.94 -0.11 -5.79
C ALA A 16 -3.30 1.15 -6.40
N TYR A 17 -3.12 2.18 -5.60
CA TYR A 17 -2.30 3.33 -5.90
C TYR A 17 -0.89 3.14 -5.35
N VAL A 18 0.07 3.40 -6.22
CA VAL A 18 1.49 3.42 -5.88
C VAL A 18 1.89 4.89 -5.77
N LEU A 19 2.46 5.27 -4.64
CA LEU A 19 2.77 6.66 -4.31
C LEU A 19 4.28 6.86 -4.16
N ASP A 20 4.76 8.03 -4.59
CA ASP A 20 6.15 8.47 -4.37
C ASP A 20 6.35 9.10 -2.98
N THR A 21 7.58 9.54 -2.72
CA THR A 21 7.96 10.24 -1.47
C THR A 21 7.25 11.57 -1.24
N LYS A 22 6.64 12.15 -2.29
CA LYS A 22 5.86 13.38 -2.25
C LYS A 22 4.35 13.10 -2.17
N LEU A 23 3.94 11.84 -2.00
CA LEU A 23 2.55 11.39 -2.01
C LEU A 23 1.84 11.63 -3.36
N ASN A 24 2.59 11.68 -4.46
CA ASN A 24 2.02 11.70 -5.80
C ASN A 24 1.76 10.28 -6.28
N ILE A 25 0.64 10.09 -7.00
CA ILE A 25 0.30 8.82 -7.64
C ILE A 25 1.27 8.57 -8.80
N LEU A 26 2.18 7.61 -8.62
CA LEU A 26 3.04 7.09 -9.69
C LEU A 26 2.24 6.26 -10.69
N GLY A 27 1.20 5.58 -10.21
CA GLY A 27 0.30 4.80 -11.04
C GLY A 27 -0.79 4.07 -10.26
N LYS A 28 -1.80 3.61 -10.99
CA LYS A 28 -2.84 2.72 -10.50
C LYS A 28 -2.64 1.34 -11.12
N VAL A 29 -2.59 0.31 -10.29
CA VAL A 29 -2.48 -1.09 -10.74
C VAL A 29 -3.52 -1.95 -10.04
N PRO A 30 -3.97 -3.07 -10.63
CA PRO A 30 -4.79 -4.04 -9.92
C PRO A 30 -4.07 -4.62 -8.69
N ILE A 31 -4.81 -4.96 -7.62
CA ILE A 31 -4.21 -5.57 -6.42
C ILE A 31 -3.43 -6.86 -6.72
N THR A 32 -3.86 -7.62 -7.73
CA THR A 32 -3.20 -8.85 -8.19
C THR A 32 -1.83 -8.58 -8.81
N GLU A 33 -1.62 -7.39 -9.36
CA GLU A 33 -0.37 -6.99 -10.01
C GLU A 33 0.54 -6.15 -9.10
N LEU A 34 -0.02 -5.57 -8.02
CA LEU A 34 0.70 -4.71 -7.07
C LEU A 34 2.02 -5.32 -6.60
N GLN A 35 2.02 -6.60 -6.23
CA GLN A 35 3.23 -7.29 -5.78
C GLN A 35 4.32 -7.34 -6.87
N THR A 36 3.94 -7.57 -8.13
CA THR A 36 4.87 -7.60 -9.27
C THR A 36 5.36 -6.19 -9.60
N THR A 37 4.46 -5.20 -9.56
CA THR A 37 4.79 -3.79 -9.77
C THR A 37 5.78 -3.28 -8.74
N ILE A 38 5.56 -3.54 -7.45
CA ILE A 38 6.50 -3.13 -6.38
C ILE A 38 7.87 -3.83 -6.55
N LYS A 39 7.89 -5.12 -6.90
CA LYS A 39 9.15 -5.84 -7.17
C LYS A 39 9.91 -5.25 -8.36
N SER A 40 9.19 -4.77 -9.37
CA SER A 40 9.76 -4.18 -10.58
C SER A 40 10.23 -2.74 -10.32
N LEU A 41 9.45 -1.97 -9.57
CA LEU A 41 9.77 -0.63 -9.08
C LEU A 41 10.73 -0.75 -7.89
N LYS A 42 11.97 -1.11 -8.17
CA LYS A 42 13.03 -1.26 -7.15
C LYS A 42 13.27 0.01 -6.32
N SER A 43 12.88 1.18 -6.83
CA SER A 43 13.04 2.47 -6.16
C SER A 43 11.93 3.45 -6.55
N GLY A 44 11.71 4.46 -5.71
CA GLY A 44 10.76 5.55 -5.97
C GLY A 44 9.39 5.37 -5.31
N VAL A 45 9.03 4.15 -4.90
CA VAL A 45 7.79 3.91 -4.14
C VAL A 45 8.02 4.15 -2.65
N HIS A 46 7.17 4.98 -2.07
CA HIS A 46 7.21 5.33 -0.65
C HIS A 46 5.99 4.85 0.12
N ALA A 47 4.82 4.93 -0.51
CA ALA A 47 3.56 4.51 0.07
C ALA A 47 2.73 3.73 -0.95
N ILE A 48 1.91 2.81 -0.46
CA ILE A 48 0.93 2.09 -1.28
C ILE A 48 -0.44 2.16 -0.61
N VAL A 49 -1.48 2.36 -1.40
CA VAL A 49 -2.87 2.40 -0.96
C VAL A 49 -3.64 1.41 -1.79
N PHE A 50 -4.35 0.46 -1.20
CA PHE A 50 -5.13 -0.50 -1.99
C PHE A 50 -6.40 -0.97 -1.29
N ASP A 51 -7.40 -1.32 -2.10
CA ASP A 51 -8.67 -1.86 -1.61
C ASP A 51 -8.54 -3.38 -1.39
N GLY A 52 -8.10 -3.76 -0.19
CA GLY A 52 -7.95 -5.15 0.21
C GLY A 52 -7.39 -5.33 1.62
N SER A 53 -6.89 -6.55 1.90
CA SER A 53 -6.27 -6.90 3.18
C SER A 53 -4.75 -7.01 3.05
N ILE A 54 -4.00 -6.43 3.99
CA ILE A 54 -2.53 -6.57 4.04
C ILE A 54 -2.16 -8.00 4.44
N ASP A 55 -1.27 -8.62 3.65
CA ASP A 55 -0.69 -9.94 3.89
C ASP A 55 0.80 -9.86 4.28
N ARG A 56 1.34 -10.97 4.79
CA ARG A 56 2.74 -11.04 5.23
C ARG A 56 3.73 -10.93 4.06
N ASP A 57 3.34 -11.41 2.88
CA ASP A 57 4.19 -11.38 1.69
C ASP A 57 4.38 -9.98 1.14
N LEU A 58 3.30 -9.18 1.06
CA LEU A 58 3.35 -7.77 0.67
C LEU A 58 4.20 -6.97 1.66
N VAL A 59 4.02 -7.18 2.95
CA VAL A 59 4.85 -6.54 3.99
C VAL A 59 6.33 -6.89 3.79
N ARG A 60 6.67 -8.17 3.56
CA ARG A 60 8.06 -8.57 3.31
C ARG A 60 8.65 -7.95 2.05
N ILE A 61 7.86 -7.82 0.99
CA ILE A 61 8.29 -7.15 -0.25
C ILE A 61 8.51 -5.66 0.01
N ALA A 62 7.57 -5.03 0.72
CA ALA A 62 7.64 -3.64 1.09
C ALA A 62 8.84 -3.34 2.01
N GLU A 63 9.19 -4.23 2.94
CA GLU A 63 10.34 -4.08 3.85
C GLU A 63 11.68 -4.19 3.11
N LYS A 64 11.71 -4.93 1.99
CA LYS A 64 12.88 -5.04 1.11
C LYS A 64 13.03 -3.86 0.17
N THR A 65 12.01 -3.01 0.07
CA THR A 65 11.99 -1.81 -0.78
C THR A 65 11.99 -0.56 0.11
N THR A 66 11.80 0.61 -0.50
CA THR A 66 11.79 1.91 0.20
C THR A 66 10.42 2.28 0.78
N ILE A 67 9.47 1.33 0.82
CA ILE A 67 8.10 1.56 1.26
C ILE A 67 8.06 1.69 2.78
N LYS A 68 7.54 2.82 3.27
CA LYS A 68 7.34 3.09 4.70
C LYS A 68 5.88 3.01 5.12
N TYR A 69 4.96 3.26 4.21
CA TYR A 69 3.53 3.32 4.49
C TYR A 69 2.77 2.32 3.62
N VAL A 70 1.94 1.50 4.26
CA VAL A 70 1.04 0.58 3.57
C VAL A 70 -0.36 0.86 4.09
N VAL A 71 -1.22 1.31 3.20
CA VAL A 71 -2.61 1.65 3.51
C VAL A 71 -3.54 0.65 2.84
N ALA A 72 -4.46 0.08 3.59
CA ALA A 72 -5.45 -0.84 3.05
C ALA A 72 -6.79 -0.74 3.77
N MET A 73 -7.81 -1.48 3.29
CA MET A 73 -9.08 -1.56 4.03
C MET A 73 -8.90 -2.29 5.36
N ASP A 74 -8.16 -3.40 5.34
CA ASP A 74 -7.96 -4.28 6.49
C ASP A 74 -6.49 -4.74 6.58
N SER A 75 -6.06 -5.19 7.75
CA SER A 75 -4.74 -5.76 7.97
C SER A 75 -4.81 -7.08 8.73
N LYS A 76 -4.24 -8.14 8.13
CA LYS A 76 -4.04 -9.41 8.83
C LYS A 76 -2.75 -9.44 9.65
N ILE A 77 -1.94 -8.38 9.54
CA ILE A 77 -0.64 -8.26 10.18
C ILE A 77 -0.70 -7.18 11.26
N LYS A 78 -0.17 -7.49 12.44
CA LYS A 78 -0.07 -6.52 13.51
C LYS A 78 1.06 -5.53 13.20
N PRO A 79 0.88 -4.23 13.49
CA PRO A 79 1.96 -3.24 13.36
C PRO A 79 3.22 -3.60 14.14
N SER A 80 3.11 -4.40 15.21
CA SER A 80 4.23 -4.91 16.01
C SER A 80 5.13 -5.92 15.27
N ASP A 81 4.63 -6.56 14.21
CA ASP A 81 5.34 -7.61 13.49
C ASP A 81 6.21 -7.07 12.35
N THR A 82 6.17 -5.77 12.08
CA THR A 82 6.77 -5.14 10.89
C THR A 82 7.33 -3.76 11.22
N ARG A 83 8.36 -3.33 10.48
CA ARG A 83 8.90 -1.97 10.62
C ARG A 83 8.19 -0.93 9.74
N ILE A 84 7.20 -1.38 8.96
CA ILE A 84 6.39 -0.55 8.08
C ILE A 84 5.18 -0.04 8.85
N ILE A 85 4.83 1.22 8.60
CA ILE A 85 3.62 1.83 9.13
C ILE A 85 2.43 1.32 8.33
N ILE A 86 1.64 0.46 8.97
CA ILE A 86 0.37 -0.02 8.44
C ILE A 86 -0.73 0.93 8.88
N LEU A 87 -1.56 1.37 7.94
CA LEU A 87 -2.75 2.16 8.20
C LEU A 87 -3.94 1.43 7.57
N THR A 88 -5.01 1.23 8.34
CA THR A 88 -6.26 0.68 7.83
C THR A 88 -7.32 1.76 7.67
N SER A 89 -8.43 1.42 7.01
CA SER A 89 -9.61 2.30 6.95
C SER A 89 -10.10 2.75 8.34
N SER A 90 -9.93 1.89 9.35
CA SER A 90 -10.29 2.18 10.75
C SER A 90 -9.35 3.19 11.43
N ASP A 91 -8.12 3.32 10.93
CA ASP A 91 -7.10 4.22 11.49
C ASP A 91 -7.11 5.63 10.86
N LEU A 92 -7.90 5.82 9.79
CA LEU A 92 -7.96 7.04 8.94
C LEU A 92 -9.26 7.83 9.09
#